data_AF-A0A838SQN8-F1
#
_entry.id   AF-A0A838SQN8-F1
#
_cell.length_a   1.000
_cell.length_b   1.000
_cell.length_c   1.000
_cell.angle_alpha   90.00
_cell.angle_beta   90.00
_cell.angle_gamma   90.00
#
_symmetry.space_group_name_H-M   'P 1'
#
loop_
_entity.id
_entity.type
_entity.pdbx_description
1 polymer ?
#
loop_
_entity_poly.entity_id
_entity_poly.type
_entity_poly.pdbx_seq_one_letter_code
_entity_poly.pdbx_strand_id
1 'polypeptide(L)'
;MTAERLSFPRHYARTQRFTLGVPKAFTIAPEGDRLAFLRTRSGTDPVGALWTLDVAAGDERCVVDPASLLAGGAEELSQQERARRERAREAGGGVVGYAADRALGIAAFALSGGAYVADLRGGDVRALPTAGPVVD
;
A
#
# COMPACT_ATOMS: atom_id res chain seq x y z
N MET A 1 -21.69 10.20 21.12
CA MET A 1 -21.35 11.04 19.95
C MET A 1 -21.87 10.34 18.70
N THR A 2 -22.99 10.83 18.14
CA THR A 2 -23.58 10.28 16.91
C THR A 2 -22.70 10.69 15.73
N ALA A 3 -22.10 9.71 15.04
CA ALA A 3 -21.36 9.98 13.81
C ALA A 3 -22.32 10.62 12.79
N GLU A 4 -21.97 11.80 12.30
CA GLU A 4 -22.75 12.52 11.29
C GLU A 4 -22.89 11.63 10.03
N ARG A 5 -24.13 11.24 9.69
CA ARG A 5 -24.40 10.42 8.51
C ARG A 5 -24.19 11.27 7.26
N LEU A 6 -23.10 11.02 6.54
CA LEU A 6 -22.85 11.62 5.23
C LEU A 6 -23.98 11.28 4.25
N SER A 7 -24.32 12.22 3.37
CA SER A 7 -25.19 11.95 2.23
C SER A 7 -24.55 10.91 1.29
N PHE A 8 -25.36 10.20 0.52
CA PHE A 8 -24.86 9.18 -0.41
C PHE A 8 -23.78 9.72 -1.36
N PRO A 9 -23.92 10.88 -2.05
CA PRO A 9 -22.88 11.39 -2.93
C PRO A 9 -21.55 11.68 -2.20
N ARG A 10 -21.61 12.22 -0.98
CA ARG A 10 -20.41 12.47 -0.16
C ARG A 10 -19.76 11.16 0.28
N HIS A 11 -20.56 10.17 0.68
CA HIS A 11 -20.04 8.87 1.09
C HIS A 11 -19.45 8.08 -0.11
N TYR A 12 -20.13 8.11 -1.26
CA TYR A 12 -19.65 7.52 -2.51
C TYR A 12 -18.34 8.16 -2.98
N ALA A 13 -18.20 9.48 -2.87
CA ALA A 13 -16.94 10.16 -3.19
C ALA A 13 -15.83 9.81 -2.17
N ARG A 14 -16.13 9.86 -0.87
CA ARG A 14 -15.16 9.61 0.21
C ARG A 14 -14.57 8.20 0.19
N THR A 15 -15.35 7.21 -0.25
CA THR A 15 -14.93 5.80 -0.32
C THR A 15 -14.39 5.40 -1.70
N GLN A 16 -14.24 6.38 -2.60
CA GLN A 16 -13.95 6.16 -4.01
C GLN A 16 -14.83 5.06 -4.63
N ARG A 17 -16.15 5.26 -4.58
CA ARG A 17 -17.14 4.31 -5.06
C ARG A 17 -17.11 2.97 -4.30
N PHE A 18 -16.82 3.02 -3.00
CA PHE A 18 -16.67 1.83 -2.13
C PHE A 18 -15.55 0.87 -2.58
N THR A 19 -14.51 1.38 -3.23
CA THR A 19 -13.37 0.55 -3.67
C THR A 19 -12.19 0.60 -2.70
N LEU A 20 -12.11 1.62 -1.84
CA LEU A 20 -11.12 1.64 -0.77
C LEU A 20 -11.34 0.46 0.17
N GLY A 21 -10.27 -0.22 0.54
CA GLY A 21 -10.29 -1.44 1.34
C GLY A 21 -10.44 -2.73 0.53
N VAL A 22 -10.66 -2.67 -0.79
CA VAL A 22 -10.69 -3.87 -1.63
C VAL A 22 -9.24 -4.34 -1.88
N PRO A 23 -8.87 -5.59 -1.52
CA PRO A 23 -7.54 -6.12 -1.79
C PRO A 23 -7.28 -6.29 -3.30
N LYS A 24 -6.02 -6.05 -3.72
CA LYS A 24 -5.56 -6.20 -5.12
C LYS A 24 -4.09 -6.66 -5.17
N ALA A 25 -3.58 -6.93 -6.38
CA ALA A 25 -2.17 -7.29 -6.62
C ALA A 25 -1.70 -8.49 -5.77
N PHE A 26 -2.40 -9.60 -5.89
CA PHE A 26 -2.12 -10.81 -5.12
C PHE A 26 -0.88 -11.55 -5.63
N THR A 27 -0.01 -11.97 -4.71
CA THR A 27 1.05 -12.96 -4.95
C THR A 27 0.90 -14.08 -3.94
N ILE A 28 0.91 -15.32 -4.39
CA ILE A 28 0.73 -16.52 -3.57
C ILE A 28 2.08 -17.22 -3.44
N ALA A 29 2.45 -17.64 -2.22
CA ALA A 29 3.64 -18.44 -1.99
C ALA A 29 3.54 -19.80 -2.71
N PRO A 30 4.66 -20.42 -3.13
CA PRO A 30 4.62 -21.70 -3.85
C PRO A 30 3.82 -22.80 -3.14
N GLU A 31 3.91 -22.84 -1.81
CA GLU A 31 3.23 -23.83 -0.97
C GLU A 31 1.76 -23.44 -0.65
N GLY A 32 1.31 -22.26 -1.07
CA GLY A 32 -0.05 -21.76 -0.83
C GLY A 32 -0.35 -21.40 0.63
N ASP A 33 0.65 -21.39 1.50
CA ASP A 33 0.54 -21.11 2.94
C ASP A 33 0.47 -19.61 3.27
N ARG A 34 0.95 -18.76 2.35
CA ARG A 34 0.95 -17.31 2.49
C ARG A 34 0.53 -16.59 1.21
N LEU A 35 -0.15 -15.47 1.41
CA LEU A 35 -0.52 -14.51 0.37
C LEU A 35 0.06 -13.13 0.72
N ALA A 36 0.53 -12.39 -0.28
CA ALA A 36 0.79 -10.95 -0.19
C ALA A 36 -0.16 -10.18 -1.10
N PHE A 37 -0.59 -9.00 -0.67
CA PHE A 37 -1.53 -8.17 -1.43
C PHE A 37 -1.47 -6.71 -1.01
N LEU A 38 -1.99 -5.84 -1.87
CA LEU A 38 -2.17 -4.41 -1.58
C LEU A 38 -3.60 -4.12 -1.15
N ARG A 39 -3.74 -3.32 -0.11
CA ARG A 39 -5.04 -2.86 0.38
C ARG A 39 -4.85 -1.57 1.16
N THR A 40 -5.83 -0.66 1.08
CA THR A 40 -5.82 0.50 1.98
C THR A 40 -6.18 0.10 3.41
N ARG A 41 -5.76 0.92 4.39
CA ARG A 41 -6.03 0.65 5.81
C ARG A 41 -7.51 0.72 6.18
N SER A 42 -8.28 1.53 5.45
CA SER A 42 -9.72 1.68 5.67
C SER A 42 -10.46 2.01 4.39
N GLY A 43 -11.79 1.88 4.43
CA GLY A 43 -12.68 2.28 3.33
C GLY A 43 -12.76 3.79 3.08
N THR A 44 -12.01 4.61 3.82
CA THR A 44 -11.99 6.07 3.65
C THR A 44 -10.58 6.66 3.59
N ASP A 45 -9.56 5.81 3.68
CA ASP A 45 -8.17 6.18 3.56
C ASP A 45 -7.67 5.69 2.20
N PRO A 46 -7.26 6.58 1.29
CA PRO A 46 -6.82 6.18 -0.04
C PRO A 46 -5.37 5.66 -0.06
N VAL A 47 -4.65 5.65 1.06
CA VAL A 47 -3.25 5.21 1.11
C VAL A 47 -3.14 3.68 1.03
N GLY A 48 -2.48 3.20 -0.02
CA GLY A 48 -2.21 1.78 -0.25
C GLY A 48 -1.11 1.26 0.68
N ALA A 49 -1.37 0.12 1.34
CA ALA A 49 -0.44 -0.57 2.21
C ALA A 49 -0.18 -1.99 1.69
N LEU A 50 0.97 -2.57 2.06
CA LEU A 50 1.32 -3.96 1.76
C LEU A 50 0.93 -4.85 2.93
N TRP A 51 0.23 -5.93 2.62
CA TRP A 51 -0.29 -6.89 3.58
C TRP A 51 0.16 -8.30 3.26
N THR A 52 0.15 -9.13 4.28
CA THR A 52 0.29 -10.58 4.18
C THR A 52 -0.89 -11.26 4.87
N LEU A 53 -1.25 -12.45 4.42
CA LEU A 53 -2.22 -13.34 5.04
C LEU A 53 -1.54 -14.70 5.25
N ASP A 54 -1.60 -15.20 6.49
CA ASP A 54 -1.38 -16.62 6.78
C ASP A 54 -2.66 -17.38 6.44
N VAL A 55 -2.59 -18.30 5.49
CA VAL A 55 -3.78 -18.98 4.95
C VAL A 55 -4.37 -19.98 5.93
N ALA A 56 -3.54 -20.60 6.77
CA ALA A 56 -3.98 -21.59 7.74
C ALA A 56 -4.66 -20.93 8.95
N ALA A 57 -4.07 -19.85 9.47
CA ALA A 57 -4.62 -19.10 10.59
C ALA A 57 -5.76 -18.15 10.19
N GLY A 58 -5.77 -17.68 8.93
CA GLY A 58 -6.67 -16.63 8.47
C GLY A 58 -6.25 -15.23 8.93
N ASP A 59 -5.03 -15.08 9.44
CA ASP A 59 -4.54 -13.85 10.05
C ASP A 59 -3.89 -12.93 9.02
N GLU A 60 -4.44 -11.73 8.89
CA GLU A 60 -3.87 -10.67 8.07
C GLU A 60 -2.94 -9.76 8.87
N ARG A 61 -1.81 -9.40 8.26
CA ARG A 61 -0.81 -8.51 8.86
C ARG A 61 -0.41 -7.44 7.87
N CYS A 62 -0.48 -6.18 8.31
CA CYS A 62 0.07 -5.05 7.58
C CYS A 62 1.60 -5.08 7.70
N VAL A 63 2.30 -5.32 6.59
CA VAL A 63 3.77 -5.38 6.54
C VAL A 63 4.34 -3.99 6.31
N VAL A 64 3.74 -3.24 5.37
CA VAL A 64 4.16 -1.87 5.06
C VAL A 64 2.97 -0.95 5.22
N ASP A 65 3.02 -0.12 6.25
CA ASP A 65 2.16 1.05 6.39
C ASP A 65 2.96 2.30 5.99
N PRO A 66 2.65 2.96 4.86
CA PRO A 66 3.38 4.15 4.43
C PRO A 66 3.38 5.28 5.47
N ALA A 67 2.30 5.46 6.23
CA ALA A 67 2.23 6.51 7.24
C ALA A 67 3.24 6.27 8.37
N SER A 68 3.37 5.02 8.80
CA SER A 68 4.33 4.60 9.81
C SER A 68 5.77 4.60 9.27
N LEU A 69 5.98 4.11 8.03
CA LEU A 69 7.30 3.98 7.42
C LEU A 69 7.97 5.33 7.13
N LEU A 70 7.19 6.35 6.76
CA LEU A 70 7.68 7.70 6.50
C LEU A 70 7.78 8.56 7.78
N ALA A 71 7.51 7.99 8.96
CA ALA A 71 7.67 8.62 10.28
C ALA A 71 7.00 10.02 10.40
N GLY A 72 5.85 10.24 9.75
CA GLY A 72 5.14 11.53 9.80
C GLY A 72 5.83 12.67 9.04
N GLY A 73 6.88 12.40 8.26
CA GLY A 73 7.35 13.32 7.23
C GLY A 73 6.24 13.45 6.19
N ALA A 74 5.55 14.60 6.19
CA ALA A 74 4.55 14.89 5.18
C ALA A 74 5.16 14.61 3.80
N GLU A 75 4.43 13.83 3.01
CA GLU A 75 4.76 13.56 1.61
C GLU A 75 4.85 14.91 0.88
N GLU A 76 6.02 15.55 0.84
CA GLU A 76 6.27 16.67 -0.06
C GLU A 76 6.38 16.09 -1.46
N LEU A 77 5.21 15.78 -2.02
CA LEU A 77 5.06 15.42 -3.40
C LEU A 77 5.60 16.56 -4.24
N SER A 78 6.74 16.33 -4.87
CA SER A 78 7.27 17.26 -5.86
C SER A 78 6.18 17.56 -6.90
N GLN A 79 6.17 18.78 -7.44
CA GLN A 79 5.15 19.18 -8.43
C GLN A 79 5.09 18.22 -9.63
N GLN A 80 6.22 17.58 -9.94
CA GLN A 80 6.36 16.61 -11.01
C GLN A 80 5.62 15.30 -10.71
N GLU A 81 5.66 14.84 -9.45
CA GLU A 81 4.92 13.65 -8.99
C GLU A 81 3.41 13.95 -8.88
N ARG A 82 3.03 15.14 -8.40
CA ARG A 82 1.62 15.56 -8.36
C ARG A 82 0.99 15.66 -9.75
N ALA A 83 1.70 16.28 -10.70
CA ALA A 83 1.25 16.39 -12.09
C ALA A 83 1.22 15.05 -12.83
N ARG A 84 1.99 14.04 -12.39
CA ARG A 84 1.92 12.67 -12.91
C ARG A 84 0.74 11.91 -12.31
N ARG A 85 0.54 11.98 -10.99
CA ARG A 85 -0.59 11.36 -10.28
C ARG A 85 -1.94 11.84 -10.83
N GLU A 86 -2.07 13.15 -11.10
CA GLU A 86 -3.27 13.72 -11.75
C GLU A 86 -3.51 13.17 -13.16
N ARG A 87 -2.45 12.87 -13.91
CA ARG A 87 -2.56 12.28 -15.27
C ARG A 87 -2.83 10.78 -15.25
N ALA A 88 -2.34 10.04 -14.26
CA ALA A 88 -2.51 8.60 -14.13
C ALA A 88 -3.88 8.19 -13.53
N ARG A 89 -4.67 9.14 -12.99
CA ARG A 89 -5.88 8.88 -12.18
C ARG A 89 -5.61 7.97 -10.96
N GLU A 90 -4.36 7.90 -10.52
CA GLU A 90 -3.94 7.20 -9.30
C GLU A 90 -4.25 8.12 -8.10
N ALA A 91 -5.52 8.11 -7.68
CA ALA A 91 -6.01 8.95 -6.59
C ALA A 91 -5.58 8.48 -5.18
N GLY A 92 -4.73 7.46 -5.07
CA GLY A 92 -4.24 6.92 -3.79
C GLY A 92 -2.71 6.94 -3.74
N GLY A 93 -2.15 7.57 -2.70
CA GLY A 93 -0.72 7.50 -2.39
C GLY A 93 -0.33 6.18 -1.72
N GLY A 94 0.93 6.03 -1.33
CA GLY A 94 1.42 4.81 -0.67
C GLY A 94 2.00 3.77 -1.63
N VAL A 95 1.90 2.49 -1.27
CA VAL A 95 2.38 1.37 -2.09
C VAL A 95 1.34 1.03 -3.15
N VAL A 96 1.67 1.28 -4.42
CA VAL A 96 0.77 1.07 -5.56
C VAL A 96 1.01 -0.25 -6.31
N GLY A 97 2.21 -0.79 -6.17
CA GLY A 97 2.63 -2.11 -6.67
C GLY A 97 3.89 -2.59 -5.93
N TYR A 98 4.25 -3.85 -6.14
CA TYR A 98 5.43 -4.48 -5.56
C TYR A 98 5.86 -5.69 -6.42
N ALA A 99 7.11 -6.09 -6.26
CA ALA A 99 7.65 -7.34 -6.78
C ALA A 99 8.10 -8.22 -5.61
N ALA A 100 7.76 -9.51 -5.63
CA ALA A 100 8.17 -10.47 -4.62
C ALA A 100 9.18 -11.48 -5.15
N ASP A 101 9.99 -12.04 -4.26
CA ASP A 101 10.83 -13.18 -4.58
C ASP A 101 9.98 -14.47 -4.72
N ARG A 102 10.56 -15.52 -5.30
CA ARG A 102 9.85 -16.79 -5.55
C ARG A 102 9.30 -17.43 -4.27
N ALA A 103 9.97 -17.27 -3.13
CA ALA A 103 9.55 -17.89 -1.88
C ALA A 103 8.54 -17.05 -1.08
N LEU A 104 8.13 -15.88 -1.62
CA LEU A 104 7.32 -14.89 -0.91
C LEU A 104 7.88 -14.57 0.48
N GLY A 105 9.21 -14.48 0.56
CA GLY A 105 9.97 -14.10 1.74
C GLY A 105 10.18 -12.59 1.81
N ILE A 106 10.38 -11.94 0.66
CA ILE A 106 10.58 -10.49 0.58
C ILE A 106 9.75 -9.86 -0.53
N ALA A 107 9.44 -8.57 -0.36
CA ALA A 107 8.85 -7.74 -1.41
C ALA A 107 9.66 -6.45 -1.59
N ALA A 108 10.00 -6.11 -2.82
CA ALA A 108 10.53 -4.83 -3.22
C ALA A 108 9.40 -3.92 -3.72
N PHE A 109 9.44 -2.64 -3.36
CA PHE A 109 8.43 -1.67 -3.77
C PHE A 109 9.01 -0.25 -3.80
N ALA A 110 8.36 0.62 -4.57
CA ALA A 110 8.63 2.06 -4.58
C ALA A 110 7.68 2.79 -3.63
N LEU A 111 8.19 3.77 -2.90
CA LEU A 111 7.37 4.66 -2.06
C LEU A 111 8.02 6.04 -1.97
N SER A 112 7.26 7.09 -2.29
CA SER A 112 7.70 8.50 -2.19
C SER A 112 9.08 8.76 -2.80
N GLY A 113 9.36 8.13 -3.96
CA GLY A 113 10.62 8.25 -4.68
C GLY A 113 11.77 7.38 -4.17
N GLY A 114 11.59 6.65 -3.06
CA GLY A 114 12.56 5.67 -2.56
C GLY A 114 12.26 4.24 -3.00
N ALA A 115 13.29 3.40 -3.02
CA ALA A 115 13.16 1.95 -3.16
C ALA A 115 13.32 1.27 -1.80
N TYR A 116 12.46 0.29 -1.52
CA TYR A 116 12.42 -0.40 -0.25
C TYR A 116 12.32 -1.91 -0.46
N VAL A 117 12.77 -2.67 0.54
CA VAL A 117 12.52 -4.11 0.66
C VAL A 117 11.89 -4.39 2.02
N ALA A 118 10.78 -5.10 2.01
CA ALA A 118 10.10 -5.61 3.20
C ALA A 118 10.32 -7.12 3.34
N ASP A 119 10.60 -7.58 4.56
CA ASP A 119 10.49 -8.97 4.96
C ASP A 119 9.02 -9.31 5.20
N LEU A 120 8.47 -10.19 4.36
CA LEU A 120 7.08 -10.63 4.42
C LEU A 120 6.82 -11.60 5.59
N ARG A 121 7.87 -12.18 6.20
CA ARG A 121 7.81 -13.04 7.39
C ARG A 121 7.88 -12.22 8.67
N GLY A 122 8.97 -11.45 8.83
CA GLY A 122 9.26 -10.68 10.04
C GLY A 122 8.55 -9.33 10.09
N GLY A 123 8.36 -8.66 8.96
CA GLY A 123 7.79 -7.31 8.88
C GLY A 123 8.80 -6.17 8.83
N ASP A 124 10.09 -6.49 8.90
CA ASP A 124 11.12 -5.47 8.81
C ASP A 124 11.13 -4.84 7.42
N VAL A 125 11.29 -3.52 7.38
CA VAL A 125 11.39 -2.76 6.12
C VAL A 125 12.69 -1.98 6.13
N ARG A 126 13.42 -2.04 5.02
CA ARG A 126 14.66 -1.27 4.84
C ARG A 126 14.66 -0.53 3.52
N ALA A 127 15.20 0.69 3.55
CA ALA A 127 15.47 1.46 2.34
C ALA A 127 16.67 0.87 1.59
N LEU A 128 16.64 0.98 0.26
CA LEU A 128 17.75 0.67 -0.62
C LEU A 128 18.42 1.95 -1.10
N PRO A 129 19.75 2.02 -1.16
CA PRO A 129 20.44 3.14 -1.79
C PRO A 129 20.18 3.12 -3.30
N THR A 130 19.77 4.26 -3.85
CA THR A 130 19.51 4.45 -5.28
C THR A 130 20.21 5.71 -5.78
N ALA A 131 20.62 5.72 -7.05
CA ALA A 131 21.26 6.89 -7.65
C ALA A 131 20.29 8.05 -7.93
N GLY A 132 18.99 7.81 -7.83
CA GLY A 132 17.93 8.78 -8.07
C GLY A 132 16.56 8.22 -7.66
N PRO A 133 15.48 8.98 -7.94
CA PRO A 133 14.12 8.58 -7.57
C PRO A 133 13.69 7.28 -8.25
N VAL A 134 12.97 6.43 -7.52
CA VAL A 134 12.41 5.16 -8.01
C VAL A 134 10.89 5.23 -8.07
N VAL A 135 10.36 4.59 -9.10
CA VAL A 135 8.94 4.56 -9.44
C VAL A 135 8.62 3.16 -9.93
N ASP A 136 7.43 2.68 -9.59
CA ASP A 136 6.85 1.43 -10.11
C ASP A 136 6.10 1.66 -11.44
#